data_AF-A0A519LEU1-F1
#
_entry.id   AF-A0A519LEU1-F1
#
_cell.length_a   1.000
_cell.length_b   1.000
_cell.length_c   1.000
_cell.angle_alpha   90.00
_cell.angle_beta   90.00
_cell.angle_gamma   90.00
#
_symmetry.space_group_name_H-M   'P 1'
#
loop_
_entity.id
_entity.type
_entity.pdbx_description
1 polymer ?
#
loop_
_entity_poly.entity_id
_entity_poly.type
_entity_poly.pdbx_seq_one_letter_code
_entity_poly.pdbx_strand_id
1 'polypeptide(L)' 'MNTSELKIDIINQINLITDKIKLEEILQLLKFQNEKSVYITDDIEKKAIAEARNEVAEGKVYYNTDVQKEIDEWLNK' A
#
# COMPACT_ATOMS: atom_id res chain seq x y z
N MET A 1 20.31 1.48 25.54
CA MET A 1 20.59 1.95 24.17
C MET A 1 19.72 3.15 23.90
N ASN A 2 20.32 4.34 23.74
CA ASN A 2 19.56 5.52 23.35
C ASN A 2 19.34 5.54 21.83
N THR A 3 18.40 6.36 21.35
CA THR A 3 18.03 6.44 19.93
C THR A 3 19.23 6.77 19.01
N SER A 4 20.22 7.50 19.52
CA SER A 4 21.42 7.86 18.75
C SER A 4 22.37 6.67 18.59
N GLU A 5 22.57 5.87 19.64
CA GLU A 5 23.34 4.63 19.58
C GLU A 5 22.72 3.63 18.61
N LEU A 6 21.39 3.52 18.62
CA LEU A 6 20.64 2.63 17.74
C LEU A 6 20.77 3.03 16.26
N LYS A 7 20.78 4.34 15.96
CA LYS A 7 21.03 4.84 14.60
C LYS A 7 22.43 4.50 14.11
N ILE A 8 23.44 4.68 14.95
CA ILE A 8 24.83 4.38 14.60
C ILE A 8 25.01 2.88 14.33
N ASP A 9 24.41 2.04 15.15
CA ASP A 9 24.47 0.59 14.99
C ASP A 9 23.87 0.13 13.65
N ILE A 10 22.69 0.66 13.29
CA ILE A 10 22.05 0.38 12.00
C ILE A 10 22.92 0.84 10.82
N ILE A 11 23.52 2.03 10.89
CA ILE A 11 24.42 2.53 9.83
C ILE A 11 25.61 1.59 9.65
N ASN A 12 26.20 1.13 10.76
CA ASN A 12 27.32 0.20 10.72
C ASN A 12 26.93 -1.14 10.08
N GLN A 13 25.75 -1.67 10.42
CA GLN A 13 25.25 -2.91 9.81
C GLN A 13 25.03 -2.77 8.30
N ILE A 14 24.47 -1.62 7.84
CA ILE A 14 24.28 -1.36 6.41
C ILE A 14 25.63 -1.26 5.68
N ASN A 15 26.63 -0.61 6.28
CA ASN A 15 27.96 -0.47 5.68
C ASN A 15 28.72 -1.80 5.51
N LEU A 16 28.33 -2.84 6.23
CA LEU A 16 28.91 -4.17 6.10
C LEU A 16 28.29 -4.98 4.95
N ILE A 17 27.20 -4.51 4.34
CA ILE A 17 26.56 -5.16 3.21
C ILE A 17 27.39 -4.90 1.95
N THR A 18 27.96 -5.94 1.37
CA THR A 18 28.73 -5.88 0.11
C THR A 18 27.90 -6.23 -1.12
N ASP A 19 26.73 -6.82 -0.90
CA ASP A 19 25.79 -7.21 -1.95
C ASP A 19 25.02 -5.97 -2.45
N LYS A 20 25.35 -5.56 -3.68
CA LYS A 20 24.75 -4.39 -4.34
C LYS A 20 23.24 -4.51 -4.49
N ILE A 21 22.71 -5.70 -4.78
CA ILE A 21 21.27 -5.91 -4.98
C ILE A 21 20.55 -5.68 -3.66
N LYS A 22 21.07 -6.22 -2.55
CA LYS A 22 20.48 -6.01 -1.22
C LYS A 22 20.49 -4.54 -0.81
N LEU A 23 21.56 -3.81 -1.11
CA LEU A 23 21.63 -2.36 -0.87
C LEU A 23 20.60 -1.58 -1.69
N GLU A 24 20.41 -1.95 -2.95
CA GLU A 24 19.40 -1.34 -3.83
C GLU A 24 17.97 -1.58 -3.31
N GLU A 25 17.66 -2.79 -2.88
CA GLU A 25 16.36 -3.14 -2.29
C GLU A 25 16.08 -2.37 -0.97
N ILE A 26 17.07 -2.31 -0.07
CA ILE A 26 16.96 -1.53 1.17
C ILE A 26 16.69 -0.05 0.84
N LEU A 27 17.38 0.50 -0.17
CA LEU A 27 17.16 1.88 -0.60
C LEU A 27 15.76 2.09 -1.20
N GLN A 28 15.23 1.14 -1.97
CA GLN A 28 13.87 1.21 -2.51
C GLN A 28 12.82 1.20 -1.39
N LEU A 29 12.96 0.30 -0.42
CA LEU A 29 12.06 0.23 0.74
C LEU A 29 12.05 1.55 1.54
N LEU A 30 13.22 2.15 1.74
CA LEU A 30 13.34 3.45 2.41
C LEU A 30 12.75 4.60 1.60
N LYS A 31 12.86 4.56 0.25
CA LYS A 31 12.24 5.55 -0.62
C LYS A 31 10.72 5.45 -0.58
N PHE A 32 10.16 4.25 -0.66
CA PHE A 32 8.72 4.01 -0.56
C PHE A 32 8.15 4.51 0.77
N GLN A 33 8.79 4.20 1.90
CA GLN A 33 8.32 4.67 3.22
C GLN A 33 8.42 6.19 3.39
N ASN A 34 9.37 6.84 2.70
CA ASN A 34 9.54 8.29 2.74
C ASN A 34 8.78 9.03 1.64
N GLU A 35 8.10 8.32 0.75
CA GLU A 35 7.27 8.92 -0.29
C GLU A 35 6.03 9.54 0.38
N LYS A 36 6.16 10.82 0.73
CA LYS A 36 5.07 11.68 1.20
C LYS A 36 4.38 12.40 0.04
N SER A 37 4.51 11.88 -1.18
CA SER A 37 3.83 12.44 -2.33
C SER A 37 2.33 12.18 -2.16
N VAL A 38 1.52 13.20 -2.42
CA VAL A 38 0.08 13.01 -2.56
C VAL A 38 -0.12 12.08 -3.75
N TYR A 39 -0.77 10.94 -3.56
CA TYR A 39 -1.10 10.04 -4.66
C TYR A 39 -1.97 10.80 -5.67
N ILE A 40 -1.47 10.95 -6.90
CA ILE A 40 -2.19 11.62 -7.98
C ILE A 40 -2.81 10.52 -8.84
N THR A 41 -4.14 10.45 -8.81
CA THR A 41 -4.87 9.50 -9.63
C THR A 41 -4.70 9.79 -11.11
N ASP A 42 -4.56 8.76 -11.93
CA ASP A 42 -4.60 8.87 -13.38
C ASP A 42 -6.04 9.06 -13.90
N ASP A 43 -6.21 9.18 -15.22
CA ASP A 43 -7.54 9.45 -15.80
C ASP A 43 -8.48 8.24 -15.74
N ILE A 44 -7.94 7.02 -15.72
CA ILE A 44 -8.72 5.78 -15.56
C ILE A 44 -9.26 5.72 -14.14
N GLU A 45 -8.41 5.96 -13.15
CA GLU A 45 -8.76 5.98 -11.73
C GLU A 45 -9.75 7.08 -11.40
N LYS A 46 -9.55 8.29 -11.94
CA LYS A 46 -10.52 9.40 -11.77
C LYS A 46 -11.90 9.01 -12.29
N LYS A 47 -11.96 8.34 -13.44
CA LYS A 47 -13.22 7.89 -14.03
C LYS A 47 -13.89 6.84 -13.15
N ALA A 48 -13.15 5.85 -12.67
CA ALA A 48 -13.66 4.83 -11.76
C ALA A 48 -14.18 5.45 -10.44
N ILE A 49 -13.47 6.42 -9.88
CA ILE A 49 -13.91 7.14 -8.68
C ILE A 49 -15.19 7.94 -8.95
N ALA A 50 -15.29 8.60 -10.12
CA ALA A 50 -16.49 9.34 -10.49
C ALA A 50 -17.70 8.42 -10.66
N GLU A 51 -17.51 7.25 -11.28
CA GLU A 51 -18.53 6.22 -11.42
C GLU A 51 -19.00 5.69 -10.07
N ALA A 52 -18.08 5.26 -9.21
CA ALA A 52 -18.41 4.78 -7.87
C ALA A 52 -19.17 5.82 -7.02
N ARG A 53 -18.83 7.11 -7.16
CA ARG A 53 -19.56 8.20 -6.48
C ARG A 53 -21.01 8.31 -6.97
N ASN A 54 -21.24 8.15 -8.28
CA ASN A 54 -22.58 8.15 -8.84
C ASN A 54 -23.38 6.93 -8.38
N GLU A 55 -22.76 5.74 -8.35
CA GLU A 55 -23.40 4.52 -7.85
C GLU A 55 -23.86 4.66 -6.40
N VAL A 56 -23.02 5.24 -5.53
CA VAL A 56 -23.39 5.53 -4.15
C VAL A 56 -24.57 6.52 -4.07
N ALA A 57 -24.55 7.58 -4.87
CA ALA A 57 -25.63 8.57 -4.91
C ALA A 57 -26.96 7.98 -5.41
N GLU A 58 -26.89 7.01 -6.33
CA GLU A 58 -28.04 6.27 -6.87
C GLU A 58 -28.48 5.12 -5.95
N GLY A 59 -27.79 4.87 -4.84
CA GLY A 59 -28.10 3.78 -3.92
C GLY A 59 -27.70 2.38 -4.41
N LYS A 60 -26.87 2.30 -5.47
CA LYS A 60 -26.25 1.06 -5.97
C LYS A 60 -25.10 0.62 -5.06
N VAL A 61 -25.42 0.40 -3.79
CA VAL A 61 -24.48 -0.05 -2.77
C VAL A 61 -24.83 -1.46 -2.33
N TYR A 62 -23.81 -2.23 -2.00
CA TYR A 62 -23.98 -3.56 -1.44
C TYR A 62 -23.79 -3.51 0.07
N TYR A 63 -24.71 -4.11 0.82
CA TYR A 63 -24.49 -4.32 2.24
C TYR A 63 -23.51 -5.47 2.45
N ASN A 64 -22.70 -5.36 3.50
CA ASN A 64 -21.73 -6.40 3.83
C ASN A 64 -22.39 -7.79 3.94
N THR A 65 -23.61 -7.89 4.47
CA THR A 65 -24.34 -9.16 4.57
C THR A 65 -24.61 -9.81 3.22
N ASP A 66 -24.94 -9.01 2.20
CA ASP A 66 -25.25 -9.51 0.86
C ASP A 66 -23.97 -9.95 0.15
N VAL A 67 -22.89 -9.16 0.29
CA VAL A 67 -21.57 -9.51 -0.25
C VAL A 67 -21.02 -10.80 0.37
N GLN A 68 -21.10 -10.96 1.69
CA GLN A 68 -20.63 -12.18 2.35
C GLN A 68 -21.41 -13.41 1.88
N LYS A 69 -22.73 -13.28 1.72
CA LYS A 69 -23.56 -14.36 1.19
C LYS A 69 -23.15 -14.75 -0.24
N GLU A 70 -22.90 -13.79 -1.13
CA GLU A 70 -22.44 -14.07 -2.49
C GLU A 70 -21.05 -14.74 -2.51
N ILE A 71 -20.14 -14.31 -1.63
CA ILE A 71 -18.81 -14.93 -1.47
C ILE A 71 -18.95 -16.38 -1.00
N ASP A 72 -19.77 -16.64 0.00
CA ASP A 72 -20.03 -17.98 0.52
C ASP A 72 -20.66 -18.89 -0.56
N GLU A 73 -21.58 -18.37 -1.37
CA GLU A 73 -22.19 -19.10 -2.49
C GLU A 73 -21.19 -19.40 -3.61
N TRP A 74 -20.22 -18.52 -3.84
CA TRP A 74 -19.17 -18.73 -4.85
C TRP A 74 -18.14 -19.76 -4.40
N LEU A 75 -17.73 -19.74 -3.13
CA LEU A 75 -16.71 -20.63 -2.56
C LEU A 75 -17.22 -22.06 -2.32
N ASN A 76 -18.53 -22.24 -2.15
CA ASN A 76 -19.15 -23.55 -1.91
C ASN A 76 -19.70 -24.22 -3.19
N LYS A 77 -19.35 -23.70 -4.38
CA LYS A 77 -19.56 -24.35 -5.69
C LYS A 77 -18.35 -25.18 -6.09
#